data_AF-A0A0N8W685-F1
#
_entry.id   AF-A0A0N8W685-F1
#
_cell.length_a   1.000
_cell.length_b   1.000
_cell.length_c   1.000
_cell.angle_alpha   90.00
_cell.angle_beta   90.00
_cell.angle_gamma   90.00
#
_symmetry.space_group_name_H-M   'P 1'
#
loop_
_entity.id
_entity.type
_entity.pdbx_description
1 polymer ?
#
loop_
_entity_poly.entity_id
_entity_poly.type
_entity_poly.pdbx_seq_one_letter_code
_entity_poly.pdbx_strand_id
1 'polypeptide(L)'
;MTTLEQSIEKYNSELNDDLKAMLIASEFEDIEDDKKWIFLLQLIQQRDTYDLVKINVYKMIELADFSSFGLEKVKNEVLVALNDEEDELVRQWGFISLMNNFSHFHDVLDLCMHTVENITEDLDLRHCAYGVIKKSKDMEKIKSFYERLLQVEEFKKYAERFYAEINK
;
A
#
# COMPACT_ATOMS: atom_id res chain seq x y z
N MET A 1 11.69 -15.24 25.41
CA MET A 1 11.46 -13.98 24.70
C MET A 1 12.14 -14.07 23.35
N THR A 2 11.37 -14.14 22.28
CA THR A 2 11.90 -14.10 20.90
C THR A 2 12.37 -12.69 20.56
N THR A 3 13.15 -12.53 19.48
CA THR A 3 13.52 -11.21 18.95
C THR A 3 12.28 -10.36 18.65
N LEU A 4 11.24 -10.98 18.08
CA LEU A 4 9.97 -10.30 17.83
C LEU A 4 9.29 -9.82 19.12
N GLU A 5 9.23 -10.67 20.15
CA GLU A 5 8.66 -10.28 21.45
C GLU A 5 9.43 -9.11 22.09
N GLN A 6 10.76 -9.10 21.97
CA GLN A 6 11.61 -8.00 22.43
C GLN A 6 11.34 -6.68 21.69
N SER A 7 11.24 -6.71 20.36
CA SER A 7 10.98 -5.52 19.56
C SER A 7 9.57 -4.97 19.81
N ILE A 8 8.56 -5.83 19.99
CA ILE A 8 7.19 -5.42 20.36
C ILE A 8 7.17 -4.80 21.76
N GLU A 9 7.83 -5.41 22.74
CA GLU A 9 7.92 -4.85 24.10
C GLU A 9 8.60 -3.47 24.08
N LYS A 10 9.71 -3.35 23.34
CA LYS A 10 10.41 -2.07 23.16
C LYS A 10 9.51 -1.01 22.54
N TYR A 11 8.82 -1.32 21.45
CA TYR A 11 7.86 -0.41 20.81
C TYR A 11 6.76 0.05 21.77
N ASN A 12 6.18 -0.88 22.54
CA ASN A 12 5.10 -0.56 23.48
C ASN A 12 5.56 0.25 24.69
N SER A 13 6.82 0.09 25.10
CA SER A 13 7.41 0.84 26.22
C SER A 13 7.87 2.26 25.83
N GLU A 14 8.08 2.51 24.54
CA GLU A 14 8.47 3.82 24.02
C GLU A 14 7.29 4.79 24.07
N LEU A 15 7.56 6.04 24.48
CA LEU A 15 6.56 7.10 24.59
C LEU A 15 6.70 8.16 23.49
N ASN A 16 7.87 8.23 22.85
CA ASN A 16 8.12 9.15 21.76
C ASN A 16 7.74 8.50 20.41
N ASP A 17 6.84 9.14 19.68
CA ASP A 17 6.31 8.58 18.43
C ASP A 17 7.34 8.57 17.28
N ASP A 18 8.27 9.51 17.24
CA ASP A 18 9.38 9.47 16.27
C ASP A 18 10.27 8.26 16.51
N LEU A 19 10.60 7.97 17.78
CA LEU A 19 11.36 6.78 18.15
C LEU A 19 10.59 5.51 17.82
N LYS A 20 9.28 5.44 18.08
CA LYS A 20 8.44 4.32 17.62
C LYS A 20 8.55 4.10 16.12
N ALA A 21 8.46 5.16 15.32
CA ALA A 21 8.60 5.07 13.88
C ALA A 21 9.99 4.58 13.45
N MET A 22 11.05 5.02 14.13
CA MET A 22 12.41 4.54 13.91
C MET A 22 12.57 3.06 14.26
N LEU A 23 11.92 2.58 15.33
CA LEU A 23 11.92 1.17 15.70
C LEU A 23 11.29 0.30 14.60
N ILE A 24 10.13 0.70 14.07
CA ILE A 24 9.52 0.00 12.93
C ILE A 24 10.46 -0.06 11.74
N ALA A 25 11.06 1.09 11.38
CA ALA A 25 11.92 1.18 10.21
C ALA A 25 13.25 0.41 10.33
N SER A 26 13.77 0.17 11.55
CA SER A 26 15.11 -0.40 11.73
C SER A 26 15.13 -1.77 12.39
N GLU A 27 14.16 -2.10 13.24
CA GLU A 27 14.18 -3.35 14.01
C GLU A 27 13.26 -4.42 13.46
N PHE A 28 12.17 -4.06 12.77
CA PHE A 28 11.19 -5.03 12.28
C PHE A 28 11.46 -5.54 10.86
N GLU A 29 12.24 -4.81 10.06
CA GLU A 29 12.58 -5.20 8.69
C GLU A 29 13.29 -6.57 8.65
N ASP A 30 14.34 -6.73 9.45
CA ASP A 30 15.21 -7.91 9.48
C ASP A 30 14.62 -9.11 10.25
N ILE A 31 13.45 -8.98 10.87
CA ILE A 31 12.83 -10.08 11.63
C ILE A 31 12.23 -11.09 10.66
N GLU A 32 12.72 -12.33 10.65
CA GLU A 32 12.18 -13.41 9.79
C GLU A 32 10.90 -14.07 10.34
N ASP A 33 10.48 -13.75 11.57
CA ASP A 33 9.24 -14.29 12.16
C ASP A 33 8.01 -13.66 11.51
N ASP A 34 7.29 -14.46 10.71
CA ASP A 34 6.04 -14.08 10.04
C ASP A 34 4.97 -13.53 10.98
N LYS A 35 4.99 -13.87 12.27
CA LYS A 35 4.06 -13.28 13.25
C LYS A 35 4.24 -11.77 13.39
N LYS A 36 5.36 -11.19 12.94
CA LYS A 36 5.57 -9.73 12.92
C LYS A 36 4.46 -9.03 12.17
N TRP A 37 3.96 -9.63 11.09
CA TRP A 37 2.90 -9.05 10.28
C TRP A 37 1.58 -8.93 11.04
N ILE A 38 1.30 -9.80 12.01
CA ILE A 38 0.11 -9.66 12.86
C ILE A 38 0.15 -8.33 13.63
N PHE A 39 1.32 -8.00 14.19
CA PHE A 39 1.53 -6.77 14.92
C PHE A 39 1.54 -5.55 13.99
N LEU A 40 2.32 -5.59 12.91
CA LEU A 40 2.45 -4.47 11.98
C LEU A 40 1.13 -4.12 11.30
N LEU A 41 0.31 -5.11 10.94
CA LEU A 41 -1.00 -4.87 10.34
C LEU A 41 -1.97 -4.22 11.33
N GLN A 42 -1.88 -4.52 12.63
CA GLN A 42 -2.71 -3.83 13.64
C GLN A 42 -2.38 -2.34 13.70
N LEU A 43 -1.11 -1.95 13.53
CA LEU A 43 -0.69 -0.55 13.57
C LEU A 43 -1.31 0.27 12.43
N ILE A 44 -1.43 -0.28 11.22
CA ILE A 44 -2.06 0.45 10.10
C ILE A 44 -3.58 0.55 10.23
N GLN A 45 -4.23 -0.32 11.00
CA GLN A 45 -5.69 -0.24 11.28
C GLN A 45 -6.03 0.77 12.37
N GLN A 46 -5.07 1.12 13.21
CA GLN A 46 -5.30 1.96 14.39
C GLN A 46 -5.31 3.44 14.01
N ARG A 47 -6.45 4.11 14.22
CA ARG A 47 -6.59 5.55 13.91
C ARG A 47 -5.60 6.41 14.68
N ASP A 48 -5.28 6.05 15.91
CA ASP A 48 -4.37 6.76 16.81
C ASP A 48 -2.89 6.41 16.63
N THR A 49 -2.58 5.45 15.74
CA THR A 49 -1.17 5.18 15.40
C THR A 49 -0.59 6.35 14.62
N TYR A 50 0.58 6.81 15.06
CA TYR A 50 1.31 7.91 14.44
C TYR A 50 1.58 7.66 12.95
N ASP A 51 1.40 8.68 12.11
CA ASP A 51 1.44 8.53 10.64
C ASP A 51 2.76 7.96 10.14
N LEU A 52 3.89 8.39 10.72
CA LEU A 52 5.21 7.91 10.32
C LEU A 52 5.41 6.43 10.64
N VAL A 53 4.77 5.92 11.69
CA VAL A 53 4.73 4.48 11.98
C VAL A 53 4.01 3.75 10.85
N LYS A 54 2.80 4.19 10.48
CA LYS A 54 2.00 3.57 9.40
C LYS A 54 2.76 3.58 8.07
N ILE A 55 3.37 4.73 7.72
CA ILE A 55 4.19 4.88 6.52
C ILE A 55 5.33 3.87 6.49
N ASN A 56 6.04 3.68 7.61
CA ASN A 56 7.14 2.72 7.66
C ASN A 56 6.64 1.27 7.55
N VAL A 57 5.47 0.95 8.11
CA VAL A 57 4.83 -0.36 7.86
C VAL A 57 4.52 -0.56 6.37
N TYR A 58 3.96 0.44 5.69
CA TYR A 58 3.65 0.33 4.26
C TYR A 58 4.90 0.15 3.39
N LYS A 59 6.00 0.83 3.71
CA LYS A 59 7.30 0.61 3.04
C LYS A 59 7.76 -0.85 3.17
N MET A 60 7.63 -1.42 4.36
CA MET A 60 7.97 -2.83 4.58
C MET A 60 7.06 -3.75 3.77
N ILE A 61 5.76 -3.46 3.70
CA ILE A 61 4.80 -4.24 2.91
C ILE A 61 5.14 -4.19 1.40
N GLU A 62 5.59 -3.04 0.89
CA GLU A 62 5.98 -2.87 -0.50
C GLU A 62 7.12 -3.82 -0.92
N LEU A 63 8.07 -4.06 -0.02
CA LEU A 63 9.31 -4.79 -0.28
C LEU A 63 9.27 -6.26 0.17
N ALA A 64 8.30 -6.64 0.99
CA ALA A 64 8.22 -7.96 1.59
C ALA A 64 7.89 -9.07 0.58
N ASP A 65 8.35 -10.28 0.89
CA ASP A 65 7.86 -11.53 0.30
C ASP A 65 6.84 -12.16 1.27
N PHE A 66 5.60 -12.34 0.80
CA PHE A 66 4.49 -12.87 1.60
C PHE A 66 4.18 -14.35 1.33
N SER A 67 5.09 -15.08 0.70
CA SER A 67 4.92 -16.50 0.36
C SER A 67 4.55 -17.39 1.55
N SER A 68 4.94 -17.03 2.79
CA SER A 68 4.72 -17.80 4.01
C SER A 68 3.58 -17.31 4.91
N PHE A 69 3.24 -16.01 4.91
CA PHE A 69 2.24 -15.41 5.82
C PHE A 69 0.82 -15.32 5.23
N GLY A 70 0.68 -15.40 3.91
CA GLY A 70 -0.61 -15.35 3.22
C GLY A 70 -0.91 -13.97 2.64
N LEU A 71 -0.58 -13.83 1.36
CA LEU A 71 -0.71 -12.58 0.59
C LEU A 71 -2.13 -11.98 0.63
N GLU A 72 -3.18 -12.79 0.49
CA GLU A 72 -4.56 -12.30 0.48
C GLU A 72 -4.97 -11.62 1.79
N LYS A 73 -4.48 -12.13 2.93
CA LYS A 73 -4.77 -11.55 4.24
C LYS A 73 -4.18 -10.15 4.33
N VAL A 74 -2.90 -10.01 4.00
CA VAL A 74 -2.19 -8.71 4.01
C VAL A 74 -2.90 -7.72 3.10
N LYS A 75 -3.24 -8.15 1.88
CA LYS A 75 -3.99 -7.36 0.91
C LYS A 75 -5.31 -6.85 1.49
N ASN A 76 -6.11 -7.72 2.11
CA ASN A 76 -7.40 -7.33 2.68
C ASN A 76 -7.24 -6.29 3.79
N GLU A 77 -6.27 -6.47 4.68
CA GLU A 77 -6.01 -5.52 5.77
C GLU A 77 -5.58 -4.15 5.20
N VAL A 78 -4.68 -4.11 4.21
CA VAL A 78 -4.26 -2.85 3.57
C VAL A 78 -5.45 -2.14 2.90
N LEU A 79 -6.34 -2.88 2.23
CA LEU A 79 -7.53 -2.29 1.62
C LEU A 79 -8.50 -1.71 2.65
N VAL A 80 -8.67 -2.37 3.81
CA VAL A 80 -9.49 -1.83 4.91
C VAL A 80 -8.86 -0.55 5.45
N ALA A 81 -7.56 -0.57 5.74
CA ALA A 81 -6.86 0.61 6.26
C ALA A 81 -6.92 1.80 5.29
N LEU A 82 -6.76 1.57 3.98
CA LEU A 82 -6.86 2.63 2.97
C LEU A 82 -8.25 3.27 2.86
N ASN A 83 -9.32 2.53 3.17
CA ASN A 83 -10.68 3.06 3.13
C ASN A 83 -10.99 3.94 4.35
N ASP A 84 -10.37 3.66 5.49
CA ASP A 84 -10.61 4.36 6.76
C ASP A 84 -9.59 5.49 7.02
N GLU A 85 -8.47 5.51 6.30
CA GLU A 85 -7.42 6.51 6.45
C GLU A 85 -7.80 7.86 5.83
N GLU A 86 -7.52 8.94 6.57
CA GLU A 86 -7.80 10.32 6.16
C GLU A 86 -6.50 11.06 5.80
N ASP A 87 -5.34 10.66 6.36
CA ASP A 87 -4.06 11.31 6.04
C ASP A 87 -3.59 10.98 4.62
N GLU A 88 -3.41 12.02 3.81
CA GLU A 88 -3.08 11.88 2.39
C GLU A 88 -1.73 11.19 2.18
N LEU A 89 -0.72 11.49 3.00
CA LEU A 89 0.62 10.92 2.85
C LEU A 89 0.63 9.44 3.26
N VAL A 90 -0.08 9.08 4.33
CA VAL A 90 -0.26 7.68 4.73
C VAL A 90 -0.97 6.91 3.62
N ARG A 91 -2.04 7.47 3.03
CA ARG A 91 -2.76 6.83 1.90
C ARG A 91 -1.88 6.68 0.67
N GLN A 92 -1.05 7.67 0.34
CA GLN A 92 -0.08 7.58 -0.76
C GLN A 92 0.85 6.36 -0.58
N TRP A 93 1.44 6.22 0.61
CA TRP A 93 2.26 5.05 0.94
C TRP A 93 1.48 3.73 0.97
N GLY A 94 0.23 3.76 1.40
CA GLY A 94 -0.67 2.61 1.31
C GLY A 94 -0.85 2.12 -0.12
N PHE A 95 -1.10 3.02 -1.09
CA PHE A 95 -1.15 2.64 -2.50
C PHE A 95 0.21 2.16 -3.03
N ILE A 96 1.31 2.82 -2.67
CA ILE A 96 2.66 2.39 -3.06
C ILE A 96 2.92 0.95 -2.61
N SER A 97 2.51 0.59 -1.39
CA SER A 97 2.68 -0.77 -0.85
C SER A 97 1.98 -1.85 -1.69
N LEU A 98 0.94 -1.49 -2.46
CA LEU A 98 0.19 -2.40 -3.32
C LEU A 98 0.89 -2.73 -4.65
N MET A 99 1.90 -1.94 -5.05
CA MET A 99 2.47 -1.99 -6.42
C MET A 99 3.12 -3.33 -6.78
N ASN A 100 3.98 -3.86 -5.91
CA ASN A 100 4.85 -4.99 -6.26
C ASN A 100 4.14 -6.34 -6.10
N ASN A 101 3.42 -6.51 -5.00
CA ASN A 101 2.87 -7.80 -4.59
C ASN A 101 1.37 -7.95 -4.87
N PHE A 102 0.63 -6.84 -5.02
CA PHE A 102 -0.83 -6.86 -4.95
C PHE A 102 -1.55 -6.34 -6.20
N SER A 103 -0.80 -5.81 -7.17
CA SER A 103 -1.34 -5.24 -8.42
C SER A 103 -2.03 -6.25 -9.35
N HIS A 104 -2.07 -7.54 -9.00
CA HIS A 104 -2.79 -8.58 -9.75
C HIS A 104 -4.17 -8.90 -9.16
N PHE A 105 -4.53 -8.37 -7.99
CA PHE A 105 -5.87 -8.57 -7.44
C PHE A 105 -6.87 -7.61 -8.05
N HIS A 106 -8.01 -8.12 -8.50
CA HIS A 106 -9.05 -7.31 -9.14
C HIS A 106 -9.60 -6.20 -8.25
N ASP A 107 -9.81 -6.47 -6.96
CA ASP A 107 -10.35 -5.50 -6.00
C ASP A 107 -9.35 -4.38 -5.68
N VAL A 108 -8.05 -4.69 -5.63
CA VAL A 108 -6.98 -3.69 -5.59
C VAL A 108 -7.05 -2.78 -6.81
N LEU A 109 -7.16 -3.37 -8.00
CA LEU A 109 -7.24 -2.63 -9.25
C LEU A 109 -8.51 -1.78 -9.36
N ASP A 110 -9.64 -2.29 -8.88
CA ASP A 110 -10.91 -1.56 -8.84
C ASP A 110 -10.84 -0.36 -7.88
N LEU A 111 -10.24 -0.52 -6.68
CA LEU A 111 -9.99 0.59 -5.76
C LEU A 111 -9.07 1.64 -6.39
N CYS A 112 -7.98 1.21 -7.03
CA CYS A 112 -7.06 2.12 -7.69
C CYS A 112 -7.75 2.91 -8.80
N MET A 113 -8.59 2.25 -9.61
CA MET A 113 -9.31 2.92 -10.68
C MET A 113 -10.34 3.92 -10.13
N HIS A 114 -11.07 3.54 -9.07
CA HIS A 114 -12.00 4.45 -8.39
C HIS A 114 -11.28 5.70 -7.86
N THR A 115 -10.09 5.51 -7.28
CA THR A 115 -9.26 6.61 -6.76
C THR A 115 -8.80 7.53 -7.89
N VAL A 116 -8.31 6.97 -9.01
CA VAL A 116 -7.87 7.77 -10.18
C VAL A 116 -9.00 8.62 -10.76
N GLU A 117 -10.22 8.08 -10.82
CA GLU A 117 -11.41 8.79 -11.32
C GLU A 117 -11.94 9.86 -10.36
N ASN A 118 -11.59 9.78 -9.07
CA ASN A 118 -12.09 10.72 -8.08
C ASN A 118 -11.35 12.06 -8.17
N ILE A 119 -11.97 13.03 -8.84
CA ILE A 119 -11.40 14.38 -9.05
C ILE A 119 -11.22 15.19 -7.76
N THR A 120 -11.82 14.77 -6.64
CA THR A 120 -11.64 15.45 -5.35
C THR A 120 -10.48 14.89 -4.55
N GLU A 121 -9.93 13.75 -4.94
CA GLU A 121 -8.72 13.20 -4.31
C GLU A 121 -7.49 14.01 -4.71
N ASP A 122 -6.53 14.05 -3.79
CA ASP A 122 -5.22 14.62 -4.04
C ASP A 122 -4.56 14.00 -5.29
N LEU A 123 -3.88 14.83 -6.08
CA LEU A 123 -3.34 14.41 -7.36
C LEU A 123 -2.19 13.41 -7.20
N ASP A 124 -1.36 13.56 -6.16
CA ASP A 124 -0.27 12.64 -5.90
C ASP A 124 -0.81 11.27 -5.45
N LEU A 125 -1.89 11.26 -4.67
CA LEU A 125 -2.61 10.04 -4.34
C LEU A 125 -3.16 9.33 -5.59
N ARG A 126 -3.81 10.07 -6.48
CA ARG A 126 -4.30 9.55 -7.77
C ARG A 126 -3.17 8.98 -8.61
N HIS A 127 -2.00 9.63 -8.63
CA HIS A 127 -0.81 9.12 -9.31
C HIS A 127 -0.25 7.84 -8.69
N CYS A 128 -0.27 7.71 -7.36
CA CYS A 128 0.12 6.48 -6.67
C CYS A 128 -0.79 5.31 -7.06
N ALA A 129 -2.11 5.52 -7.03
CA ALA A 129 -3.09 4.52 -7.48
C ALA A 129 -2.89 4.13 -8.95
N TYR A 130 -2.66 5.10 -9.84
CA TYR A 130 -2.33 4.82 -11.24
C TYR A 130 -1.03 4.03 -11.41
N GLY A 131 -0.04 4.26 -10.55
CA GLY A 131 1.21 3.50 -10.51
C GLY A 131 0.96 2.00 -10.26
N VAL A 132 0.02 1.65 -9.37
CA VAL A 132 -0.39 0.26 -9.11
C VAL A 132 -1.00 -0.37 -10.36
N ILE A 133 -1.92 0.33 -11.03
CA ILE A 133 -2.54 -0.11 -12.30
C ILE A 133 -1.47 -0.43 -13.34
N LYS A 134 -0.48 0.46 -13.52
CA LYS A 134 0.62 0.26 -14.48
C LYS A 134 1.52 -0.93 -14.18
N LYS A 135 1.61 -1.35 -12.91
CA LYS A 135 2.43 -2.49 -12.49
C LYS A 135 1.71 -3.83 -12.63
N SER A 136 0.40 -3.81 -12.84
CA SER A 136 -0.40 -5.02 -12.99
C SER A 136 0.04 -5.85 -14.19
N LYS A 137 0.00 -7.18 -14.00
CA LYS A 137 0.16 -8.17 -15.07
C LYS A 137 -1.19 -8.66 -15.61
N ASP A 138 -2.29 -8.23 -15.02
CA ASP A 138 -3.64 -8.61 -15.45
C ASP A 138 -4.10 -7.77 -16.65
N MET A 139 -3.67 -8.19 -17.84
CA MET A 139 -3.93 -7.42 -19.05
C MET A 139 -5.41 -7.37 -19.43
N GLU A 140 -6.23 -8.32 -18.98
CA GLU A 140 -7.67 -8.31 -19.25
C GLU A 140 -8.33 -7.21 -18.43
N LYS A 141 -8.08 -7.20 -17.12
CA LYS A 141 -8.61 -6.16 -16.22
C LYS A 141 -8.10 -4.79 -16.62
N ILE A 142 -6.81 -4.66 -16.94
CA ILE A 142 -6.23 -3.40 -17.39
C ILE A 142 -6.91 -2.92 -18.67
N LYS A 143 -7.06 -3.74 -19.72
CA LYS A 143 -7.77 -3.35 -20.94
C LYS A 143 -9.20 -2.85 -20.67
N SER A 144 -9.89 -3.41 -19.68
CA SER A 144 -11.23 -2.95 -19.29
C SER A 144 -11.26 -1.51 -18.75
N PHE A 145 -10.14 -0.98 -18.24
CA PHE A 145 -10.02 0.39 -17.72
C PHE A 145 -9.65 1.41 -18.79
N TYR A 146 -9.30 1.00 -20.00
CA TYR A 146 -8.75 1.91 -21.01
C TYR A 146 -9.67 3.10 -21.30
N GLU A 147 -10.93 2.83 -21.66
CA GLU A 147 -11.89 3.87 -22.01
C GLU A 147 -12.15 4.83 -20.85
N ARG A 148 -12.19 4.28 -19.61
CA ARG A 148 -12.37 5.05 -18.38
C ARG A 148 -11.20 5.99 -18.13
N LEU A 149 -9.97 5.50 -18.23
CA LEU A 149 -8.75 6.31 -18.03
C LEU A 149 -8.63 7.45 -19.05
N LEU A 150 -9.15 7.27 -20.28
CA LEU A 150 -9.17 8.33 -21.29
C LEU A 150 -10.16 9.46 -20.97
N GLN A 151 -11.16 9.22 -20.11
CA GLN A 151 -12.10 10.25 -19.66
C GLN A 151 -11.54 11.10 -18.52
N VAL A 152 -10.46 10.64 -17.87
CA VAL A 152 -9.81 11.37 -16.77
C VAL A 152 -8.78 12.33 -17.37
N GLU A 153 -9.08 13.63 -17.39
CA GLU A 153 -8.32 14.65 -18.13
C GLU A 153 -6.82 14.62 -17.80
N GLU A 154 -6.47 14.54 -16.52
CA GLU A 154 -5.07 14.56 -16.06
C GLU A 154 -4.30 13.29 -16.44
N PHE A 155 -5.01 12.16 -16.57
CA PHE A 155 -4.43 10.84 -16.82
C PHE A 155 -4.48 10.40 -18.28
N LYS A 156 -5.26 11.08 -19.13
CA LYS A 156 -5.46 10.71 -20.53
C LYS A 156 -4.15 10.49 -21.30
N LYS A 157 -3.21 11.44 -21.25
CA LYS A 157 -1.91 11.32 -21.94
C LYS A 157 -1.05 10.18 -21.40
N TYR A 158 -1.14 9.92 -20.10
CA TYR A 158 -0.43 8.81 -19.46
C TYR A 158 -1.01 7.47 -19.89
N ALA A 159 -2.34 7.38 -19.97
CA ALA A 159 -3.05 6.20 -20.46
C ALA A 159 -2.69 5.92 -21.92
N GLU A 160 -2.84 6.90 -22.82
CA GLU A 160 -2.48 6.75 -24.24
C GLU A 160 -1.06 6.18 -24.43
N ARG A 161 -0.07 6.72 -23.70
CA ARG A 161 1.30 6.21 -23.74
C ARG A 161 1.42 4.78 -23.21
N PHE A 162 0.82 4.49 -22.06
CA PHE A 162 0.86 3.17 -21.44
C PHE A 162 0.25 2.10 -22.35
N TYR A 163 -0.93 2.36 -22.93
CA TYR A 163 -1.59 1.43 -23.85
C TYR A 163 -0.85 1.27 -25.17
N ALA A 164 -0.13 2.30 -25.64
CA ALA A 164 0.74 2.18 -26.80
C ALA A 164 2.00 1.34 -26.53
N GLU A 165 2.47 1.25 -25.28
CA GLU A 165 3.61 0.41 -24.89
C GLU A 165 3.22 -1.07 -24.78
N ILE A 166 2.05 -1.38 -24.22
CA ILE A 166 1.62 -2.77 -24.00
C ILE A 166 1.01 -3.48 -25.22
N ASN A 167 0.64 -2.73 -26.26
CA ASN A 167 0.10 -3.28 -27.52
C ASN A 167 1.18 -3.45 -28.61
N LYS A 168 2.45 -3.21 -28.28
CA LYS A 168 3.61 -3.52 -29.13
C LYS A 168 4.08 -4.95 -28.92
#